data_AF-A0A354Y1X7-F1
#
_entry.id   AF-A0A354Y1X7-F1
#
_cell.length_a   1.000
_cell.length_b   1.000
_cell.length_c   1.000
_cell.angle_alpha   90.00
_cell.angle_beta   90.00
_cell.angle_gamma   90.00
#
_symmetry.space_group_name_H-M   'P 1'
#
loop_
_entity.id
_entity.type
_entity.pdbx_description
1 polymer ?
#
loop_
_entity_poly.entity_id
_entity_poly.type
_entity_poly.pdbx_seq_one_letter_code
_entity_poly.pdbx_strand_id
1 'polypeptide(L)'
;MKTNHLLLFLMLPFLLACEGERIDFSIINRSIRVNACIDGVRTRVSNDTWTEGDAIGIYMVTAGNGLTEGSVRAKNAKYVTEGDGTFNPIAVSHDVKFPIDGTNVDFIAYYPHGTVSAAFEYAVDVTDQTDPSAIDLLYADNATDLNKNSPSVDL
;
A
#
# COMPACT_ATOMS: atom_id res chain seq x y z
N MET A 1 49.25 48.11 50.86
CA MET A 1 48.98 49.07 49.75
C MET A 1 48.26 48.30 48.66
N LYS A 2 46.96 48.59 48.45
CA LYS A 2 46.41 49.27 47.23
C LYS A 2 46.49 48.36 45.98
N THR A 3 45.46 48.04 45.22
CA THR A 3 44.03 48.43 45.14
C THR A 3 43.35 47.53 44.09
N ASN A 4 42.02 47.34 44.22
CA ASN A 4 41.00 47.19 43.15
C ASN A 4 41.04 45.94 42.21
N HIS A 5 39.99 45.47 41.53
CA HIS A 5 38.66 45.99 41.16
C HIS A 5 37.59 44.88 41.19
N LEU A 6 36.35 45.26 41.54
CA LEU A 6 35.10 44.50 41.34
C LEU A 6 34.76 44.43 39.84
N LEU A 7 34.51 43.22 39.30
CA LEU A 7 33.73 43.05 38.06
C LEU A 7 32.90 41.76 38.13
N LEU A 8 31.62 41.93 38.45
CA LEU A 8 30.57 40.93 38.30
C LEU A 8 30.17 40.94 36.81
N PHE A 9 30.48 39.88 36.06
CA PHE A 9 29.88 39.66 34.74
C PHE A 9 29.13 38.33 34.72
N LEU A 10 27.82 38.49 34.66
CA LEU A 10 26.76 37.51 34.44
C LEU A 10 27.10 36.61 33.24
N MET A 11 27.32 35.31 33.45
CA MET A 11 27.33 34.31 32.37
C MET A 11 26.03 33.51 32.40
N LEU A 12 25.25 33.78 31.37
CA LEU A 12 23.95 33.24 30.98
C LEU A 12 23.95 31.69 30.96
N PRO A 13 22.90 31.00 31.43
CA PRO A 13 22.81 29.56 31.32
C PRO A 13 22.65 29.16 29.84
N PHE A 14 23.64 28.44 29.30
CA PHE A 14 23.53 27.70 28.03
C PHE A 14 22.61 26.48 28.26
N LEU A 15 21.31 26.72 28.27
CA LEU A 15 20.29 25.68 28.15
C LEU A 15 19.29 26.19 27.13
N LEU A 16 19.45 25.76 25.86
CA LEU A 16 18.39 25.57 24.86
C LEU A 16 19.04 25.38 23.48
N ALA A 17 19.28 24.12 23.12
CA ALA A 17 19.17 23.65 21.74
C ALA A 17 19.30 22.11 21.70
N CYS A 18 18.38 21.42 22.38
CA CYS A 18 17.91 20.14 21.84
C CYS A 18 16.65 20.47 21.05
N GLU A 19 16.81 21.09 19.88
CA GLU A 19 15.77 20.92 18.86
C GLU A 19 15.93 19.48 18.37
N GLY A 20 15.21 18.56 19.01
CA GLY A 20 14.91 17.30 18.36
C GLY A 20 14.15 17.66 17.09
N GLU A 21 14.71 17.34 15.93
CA GLU A 21 13.99 17.45 14.66
C GLU A 21 12.61 16.85 14.86
N ARG A 22 11.57 17.66 14.58
CA ARG A 22 10.21 17.16 14.58
C ARG A 22 10.17 16.06 13.53
N ILE A 23 9.99 14.81 13.97
CA ILE A 23 9.76 13.71 13.04
C ILE A 23 8.47 14.05 12.30
N ASP A 24 8.60 14.32 11.01
CA ASP A 24 7.45 14.51 10.14
C ASP A 24 6.74 13.17 9.98
N PHE A 25 5.62 13.02 10.69
CA PHE A 25 4.80 11.81 10.65
C PHE A 25 4.23 11.51 9.26
N SER A 26 4.20 12.49 8.34
CA SER A 26 3.82 12.26 6.94
C SER A 26 4.86 11.40 6.18
N ILE A 27 6.11 11.35 6.66
CA ILE A 27 7.14 10.43 6.13
C ILE A 27 6.85 8.98 6.56
N ILE A 28 6.10 8.80 7.66
CA ILE A 28 5.92 7.50 8.32
C ILE A 28 4.67 6.78 7.79
N ASN A 29 3.56 7.49 7.55
CA ASN A 29 2.34 6.89 7.02
C ASN A 29 2.28 6.95 5.49
N ARG A 30 2.78 5.89 4.84
CA ARG A 30 2.81 5.71 3.39
C ARG A 30 1.93 4.55 2.91
N SER A 31 1.05 4.05 3.78
CA SER A 31 0.14 2.95 3.46
C SER A 31 -0.76 3.34 2.29
N ILE A 32 -0.90 2.44 1.33
CA ILE A 32 -1.79 2.68 0.19
C ILE A 32 -3.24 2.66 0.66
N ARG A 33 -4.08 3.47 0.04
CA ARG A 33 -5.55 3.40 0.16
C ARG A 33 -6.08 2.78 -1.11
N VAL A 34 -6.82 1.68 -1.01
CA VAL A 34 -7.25 0.91 -2.18
C VAL A 34 -8.76 0.97 -2.33
N ASN A 35 -9.21 1.41 -3.50
CA ASN A 35 -10.60 1.32 -3.92
C ASN A 35 -10.65 0.46 -5.18
N ALA A 36 -11.64 -0.42 -5.31
CA ALA A 36 -11.81 -1.24 -6.49
C ALA A 36 -13.24 -1.18 -7.01
N CYS A 37 -13.39 -1.01 -8.32
CA CYS A 37 -14.67 -1.03 -9.00
C CYS A 37 -14.71 -2.20 -9.99
N ILE A 38 -15.87 -2.86 -10.11
CA ILE A 38 -16.09 -3.91 -11.10
C ILE A 38 -16.79 -3.27 -12.30
N ASP A 39 -16.09 -3.11 -13.41
CA ASP A 39 -16.66 -2.47 -14.61
C ASP A 39 -17.53 -3.45 -15.40
N GLY A 40 -18.83 -3.50 -15.08
CA GLY A 40 -19.93 -3.95 -15.97
C GLY A 40 -19.77 -5.30 -16.69
N VAL A 41 -18.93 -6.21 -16.19
CA VAL A 41 -18.63 -7.47 -16.87
C VAL A 41 -19.83 -8.41 -16.72
N ARG A 42 -20.61 -8.53 -17.80
CA ARG A 42 -21.80 -9.40 -17.94
C ARG A 42 -21.51 -10.91 -17.78
N THR A 43 -20.28 -11.31 -17.46
CA THR A 43 -19.89 -12.69 -17.17
C THR A 43 -19.94 -13.05 -15.69
N ARG A 44 -20.14 -12.07 -14.78
CA ARG A 44 -20.32 -12.37 -13.36
C ARG A 44 -21.70 -13.00 -13.12
N VAL A 45 -21.70 -14.11 -12.38
CA VAL A 45 -22.92 -14.82 -11.95
C VAL A 45 -23.55 -14.16 -10.72
N SER A 46 -22.77 -13.38 -9.96
CA SER A 46 -23.23 -12.51 -8.86
C SER A 46 -23.04 -11.04 -9.27
N ASN A 47 -23.85 -10.13 -8.74
CA ASN A 47 -23.91 -8.72 -9.15
C ASN A 47 -22.51 -8.04 -9.29
N ASP A 48 -22.46 -6.90 -9.99
CA ASP A 48 -21.27 -6.05 -10.17
C ASP A 48 -20.80 -5.37 -8.85
N THR A 49 -20.92 -6.06 -7.72
CA THR A 49 -20.68 -5.58 -6.36
C THR A 49 -19.77 -6.55 -5.61
N TRP A 50 -18.96 -6.00 -4.72
CA TRP A 50 -18.19 -6.77 -3.74
C TRP A 50 -19.07 -7.26 -2.59
N THR A 51 -18.65 -8.34 -1.95
CA THR A 51 -19.24 -8.91 -0.73
C THR A 51 -18.26 -8.78 0.43
N GLU A 52 -18.78 -8.71 1.66
CA GLU A 52 -17.94 -8.77 2.87
C GLU A 52 -17.05 -10.01 2.85
N GLY A 53 -15.74 -9.80 3.06
CA GLY A 53 -14.74 -10.87 3.08
C GLY A 53 -14.12 -11.18 1.73
N ASP A 54 -14.60 -10.57 0.63
CA ASP A 54 -13.91 -10.65 -0.66
C ASP A 54 -12.47 -10.18 -0.50
N ALA A 55 -11.56 -10.93 -1.11
CA ALA A 55 -10.12 -10.73 -0.94
C ALA A 55 -9.41 -10.64 -2.28
N ILE A 56 -8.54 -9.63 -2.41
CA ILE A 56 -7.68 -9.44 -3.58
C ILE A 56 -6.21 -9.64 -3.21
N GLY A 57 -5.42 -10.07 -4.18
CA GLY A 57 -3.97 -10.04 -4.11
C GLY A 57 -3.42 -8.81 -4.83
N ILE A 58 -2.60 -8.01 -4.16
CA ILE A 58 -1.99 -6.80 -4.71
C ILE A 58 -0.50 -6.99 -4.91
N TYR A 59 0.00 -6.60 -6.07
CA TYR A 59 1.40 -6.41 -6.39
C TYR A 59 1.68 -4.93 -6.61
N MET A 60 2.80 -4.48 -6.07
CA MET A 60 3.36 -3.16 -6.38
C MET A 60 4.65 -3.38 -7.15
N VAL A 61 4.77 -2.77 -8.32
CA VAL A 61 5.91 -2.95 -9.22
C VAL A 61 6.53 -1.60 -9.57
N THR A 62 7.78 -1.62 -10.02
CA THR A 62 8.43 -0.41 -10.55
C THR A 62 7.65 0.09 -11.76
N ALA A 63 7.34 1.39 -11.80
CA ALA A 63 6.50 1.96 -12.85
C ALA A 63 7.02 1.60 -14.27
N GLY A 64 6.12 1.19 -15.16
CA GLY A 64 6.39 0.80 -16.54
C GLY A 64 7.11 -0.54 -16.73
N ASN A 65 7.42 -1.29 -15.67
CA ASN A 65 8.19 -2.54 -15.78
C ASN A 65 7.34 -3.82 -15.78
N GLY A 66 6.03 -3.72 -15.53
CA GLY A 66 5.11 -4.87 -15.44
C GLY A 66 5.45 -5.84 -14.31
N LEU A 67 4.78 -7.00 -14.27
CA LEU A 67 4.98 -8.02 -13.24
C LEU A 67 6.16 -8.94 -13.55
N THR A 68 7.34 -8.62 -13.02
CA THR A 68 8.57 -9.42 -13.17
C THR A 68 9.33 -9.47 -11.86
N GLU A 69 10.18 -10.48 -11.66
CA GLU A 69 10.90 -10.67 -10.39
C GLU A 69 11.71 -9.43 -9.97
N GLY A 70 12.37 -8.77 -10.93
CA GLY A 70 13.18 -7.58 -10.67
C GLY A 70 12.38 -6.29 -10.44
N SER A 71 11.11 -6.24 -10.84
CA SER A 71 10.28 -5.03 -10.69
C SER A 71 9.47 -5.02 -9.40
N VAL A 72 9.16 -6.19 -8.84
CA VAL A 72 8.27 -6.37 -7.69
C VAL A 72 8.83 -5.75 -6.41
N ARG A 73 8.03 -4.89 -5.79
CA ARG A 73 8.32 -4.18 -4.54
C ARG A 73 7.40 -4.61 -3.40
N ALA A 74 6.19 -5.07 -3.71
CA ALA A 74 5.32 -5.81 -2.81
C ALA A 74 4.68 -6.96 -3.58
N LYS A 75 4.58 -8.13 -2.94
CA LYS A 75 4.21 -9.40 -3.60
C LYS A 75 2.96 -9.98 -2.96
N ASN A 76 1.93 -10.23 -3.77
CA ASN A 76 0.69 -10.91 -3.39
C ASN A 76 0.13 -10.49 -2.01
N ALA A 77 0.08 -9.18 -1.77
CA ALA A 77 -0.41 -8.67 -0.50
C ALA A 77 -1.93 -8.86 -0.42
N LYS A 78 -2.38 -9.61 0.59
CA LYS A 78 -3.81 -9.88 0.82
C LYS A 78 -4.52 -8.66 1.40
N TYR A 79 -5.47 -8.13 0.64
CA TYR A 79 -6.39 -7.09 1.07
C TYR A 79 -7.83 -7.63 1.05
N VAL A 80 -8.65 -7.18 1.99
CA VAL A 80 -10.06 -7.60 2.15
C VAL A 80 -10.99 -6.39 2.19
N THR A 81 -12.23 -6.57 1.75
CA THR A 81 -13.27 -5.54 1.80
C THR A 81 -14.42 -5.95 2.72
N GLU A 82 -15.13 -4.96 3.24
CA GLU A 82 -16.43 -5.14 3.92
C GLU A 82 -17.59 -5.20 2.90
N GLY A 83 -17.29 -5.17 1.59
CA GLY A 83 -18.25 -5.18 0.50
C GLY A 83 -18.55 -3.78 -0.07
N ASP A 84 -17.89 -2.74 0.45
CA ASP A 84 -18.06 -1.34 0.04
C ASP A 84 -17.14 -0.93 -1.13
N GLY A 85 -16.29 -1.83 -1.60
CA GLY A 85 -15.27 -1.55 -2.62
C GLY A 85 -13.99 -0.91 -2.07
N THR A 86 -13.91 -0.62 -0.77
CA THR A 86 -12.67 -0.24 -0.09
C THR A 86 -11.97 -1.51 0.38
N PHE A 87 -10.65 -1.58 0.16
CA PHE A 87 -9.85 -2.74 0.50
C PHE A 87 -8.77 -2.38 1.54
N ASN A 88 -8.68 -3.19 2.60
CA ASN A 88 -7.73 -3.00 3.70
C ASN A 88 -6.82 -4.23 3.87
N PRO A 89 -5.55 -4.06 4.26
CA PRO A 89 -4.65 -5.19 4.46
C PRO A 89 -5.15 -6.06 5.63
N ILE A 90 -5.15 -7.39 5.46
CA ILE A 90 -5.64 -8.30 6.52
C ILE A 90 -4.78 -8.27 7.79
N ALA A 91 -3.52 -7.83 7.67
CA ALA A 91 -2.59 -7.67 8.78
C ALA A 91 -1.48 -6.67 8.40
N VAL A 92 -0.74 -6.18 9.40
CA VAL A 92 0.40 -5.25 9.21
C VAL A 92 1.46 -5.82 8.25
N SER A 93 1.64 -7.14 8.18
CA SER A 93 2.57 -7.78 7.25
C SER A 93 2.15 -7.68 5.78
N HIS A 94 0.87 -7.40 5.51
CA HIS A 94 0.32 -7.20 4.17
C HIS A 94 0.17 -5.71 3.82
N ASP A 95 0.40 -4.80 4.77
CA ASP A 95 0.28 -3.35 4.55
C ASP A 95 1.33 -2.86 3.54
N VAL A 96 0.90 -2.63 2.30
CA VAL A 96 1.73 -2.12 1.22
C VAL A 96 1.93 -0.61 1.40
N LYS A 97 3.19 -0.17 1.27
CA LYS A 97 3.57 1.23 1.44
C LYS A 97 4.28 1.76 0.20
N PHE A 98 3.89 2.94 -0.24
CA PHE A 98 4.60 3.65 -1.30
C PHE A 98 6.09 3.85 -0.97
N PRO A 99 7.01 3.84 -1.95
CA PRO A 99 8.44 4.09 -1.71
C PRO A 99 8.74 5.40 -0.97
N ILE A 100 9.78 5.39 -0.13
CA ILE A 100 10.10 6.53 0.76
C ILE A 100 10.68 7.70 -0.04
N ASP A 101 11.45 7.36 -1.07
CA ASP A 101 12.08 8.27 -2.02
C ASP A 101 11.08 8.94 -2.97
N GLY A 102 9.81 8.51 -2.96
CA GLY A 102 8.77 9.03 -3.83
C GLY A 102 8.87 8.54 -5.26
N THR A 103 9.65 7.48 -5.53
CA THR A 103 9.64 6.82 -6.84
C THR A 103 8.24 6.31 -7.19
N ASN A 104 7.89 6.45 -8.47
CA ASN A 104 6.60 6.02 -8.97
C ASN A 104 6.56 4.49 -9.12
N VAL A 105 5.38 3.94 -8.89
CA VAL A 105 5.07 2.51 -8.94
C VAL A 105 3.75 2.30 -9.69
N ASP A 106 3.60 1.10 -10.24
CA ASP A 106 2.31 0.62 -10.74
C ASP A 106 1.78 -0.46 -9.80
N PHE A 107 0.46 -0.66 -9.82
CA PHE A 107 -0.21 -1.71 -9.08
C PHE A 107 -0.89 -2.69 -10.02
N ILE A 108 -0.79 -3.96 -9.68
CA ILE A 108 -1.51 -5.05 -10.34
C ILE A 108 -2.28 -5.77 -9.24
N ALA A 109 -3.57 -6.00 -9.47
CA ALA A 109 -4.44 -6.67 -8.53
C ALA A 109 -5.24 -7.77 -9.21
N TYR A 110 -5.63 -8.77 -8.43
CA TYR A 110 -6.48 -9.85 -8.91
C TYR A 110 -7.40 -10.39 -7.81
N TYR A 111 -8.52 -10.96 -8.23
CA TYR A 111 -9.51 -11.63 -7.37
C TYR A 111 -9.84 -13.02 -7.95
N PRO A 112 -10.16 -14.02 -7.10
CA PRO A 112 -10.00 -13.99 -5.65
C PRO A 112 -8.54 -14.18 -5.24
N HIS A 113 -8.16 -13.71 -4.06
CA HIS A 113 -6.83 -13.93 -3.50
C HIS A 113 -6.55 -15.43 -3.29
N GLY A 114 -5.38 -15.89 -3.71
CA GLY A 114 -4.94 -17.28 -3.52
C GLY A 114 -3.44 -17.47 -3.75
N THR A 115 -3.05 -18.72 -4.06
CA THR A 115 -1.65 -19.08 -4.24
C THR A 115 -1.17 -18.69 -5.64
N VAL A 116 -0.10 -17.91 -5.71
CA VAL A 116 0.59 -17.55 -6.95
C VAL A 116 1.98 -18.17 -6.96
N SER A 117 2.37 -18.77 -8.08
CA SER A 117 3.68 -19.42 -8.25
C SER A 117 4.84 -18.41 -8.20
N ALA A 118 6.08 -18.91 -8.14
CA ALA A 118 7.26 -18.04 -8.24
C ALA A 118 7.33 -17.30 -9.60
N ALA A 119 6.75 -17.88 -10.65
CA ALA A 119 6.66 -17.31 -11.99
C ALA A 119 5.44 -16.39 -12.19
N PHE A 120 4.76 -16.00 -11.10
CA PHE A 120 3.56 -15.16 -11.12
C PHE A 120 2.32 -15.79 -11.77
N GLU A 121 2.23 -17.11 -11.77
CA GLU A 121 1.07 -17.83 -12.31
C GLU A 121 0.04 -18.08 -11.20
N TYR A 122 -1.22 -17.72 -11.47
CA TYR A 122 -2.35 -18.03 -10.60
C TYR A 122 -3.01 -19.32 -11.07
N ALA A 123 -2.98 -20.36 -10.24
CA ALA A 123 -3.60 -21.64 -10.57
C ALA A 123 -5.11 -21.57 -10.33
N VAL A 124 -5.89 -21.95 -11.33
CA VAL A 124 -7.37 -21.94 -11.29
C VAL A 124 -7.85 -23.38 -11.36
N ASP A 125 -8.63 -23.79 -10.36
CA ASP A 125 -9.33 -25.07 -10.35
C ASP A 125 -10.82 -24.83 -10.53
N VAL A 126 -11.38 -25.35 -11.62
CA VAL A 126 -12.81 -25.20 -11.98
C VAL A 126 -13.60 -26.50 -11.85
N THR A 127 -13.02 -27.50 -11.18
CA THR A 127 -13.66 -28.81 -11.01
C THR A 127 -14.86 -28.75 -10.06
N ASP A 128 -14.78 -27.91 -9.03
CA ASP A 128 -15.90 -27.57 -8.15
C ASP A 128 -16.44 -26.18 -8.52
N GLN A 129 -17.74 -26.12 -8.87
CA GLN A 129 -18.43 -24.88 -9.25
C GLN A 129 -19.61 -24.58 -8.32
N THR A 130 -19.64 -25.18 -7.13
CA THR A 130 -20.70 -24.94 -6.14
C THR A 130 -20.67 -23.54 -5.55
N ASP A 131 -19.50 -22.89 -5.59
CA ASP A 131 -19.29 -21.49 -5.24
C ASP A 131 -18.70 -20.72 -6.44
N PRO A 132 -19.53 -20.03 -7.23
CA PRO A 132 -19.06 -19.26 -8.38
C PRO A 132 -18.04 -18.16 -8.02
N SER A 133 -18.09 -17.59 -6.81
CA SER A 133 -17.19 -16.51 -6.40
C SER A 133 -15.73 -16.97 -6.27
N ALA A 134 -15.51 -18.24 -5.92
CA ALA A 134 -14.18 -18.84 -5.80
C ALA A 134 -13.46 -18.99 -7.16
N ILE A 135 -14.19 -18.91 -8.27
CA ILE A 135 -13.69 -19.10 -9.63
C ILE A 135 -14.01 -17.93 -10.57
N ASP A 136 -14.58 -16.83 -10.04
CA ASP A 136 -14.87 -15.60 -10.78
C ASP A 136 -13.63 -14.71 -10.81
N LEU A 137 -12.82 -14.84 -11.85
CA LEU A 137 -11.52 -14.18 -11.93
C LEU A 137 -11.65 -12.72 -12.37
N LEU A 138 -11.11 -11.80 -11.58
CA LEU A 138 -10.94 -10.39 -11.93
C LEU A 138 -9.46 -10.01 -11.91
N TYR A 139 -9.11 -9.02 -12.72
CA TYR A 139 -7.75 -8.52 -12.86
C TYR A 139 -7.78 -7.00 -13.15
N ALA A 140 -6.85 -6.26 -12.55
CA ALA A 140 -6.68 -4.82 -12.76
C ALA A 140 -5.18 -4.46 -12.83
N ASP A 141 -4.81 -3.64 -13.81
CA ASP A 141 -3.47 -3.08 -14.01
C ASP A 141 -3.49 -1.62 -14.51
N ASN A 142 -4.63 -0.94 -14.35
CA ASN A 142 -4.87 0.45 -14.70
C ASN A 142 -4.17 1.45 -13.77
N ALA A 143 -3.95 1.09 -12.50
CA ALA A 143 -3.34 1.95 -11.49
C ALA A 143 -1.82 2.09 -11.71
N THR A 144 -1.43 3.09 -12.51
CA THR A 144 -0.06 3.31 -12.97
C THR A 144 0.48 4.67 -12.54
N ASP A 145 1.81 4.78 -12.46
CA ASP A 145 2.55 6.03 -12.20
C ASP A 145 2.18 6.72 -10.86
N LEU A 146 1.91 5.94 -9.81
CA LEU A 146 1.50 6.44 -8.49
C LEU A 146 2.69 6.55 -7.54
N ASN A 147 2.61 7.46 -6.57
CA ASN A 147 3.61 7.58 -5.49
C ASN A 147 2.96 7.99 -4.17
N LYS A 148 3.78 8.26 -3.14
CA LYS A 148 3.31 8.62 -1.79
C LYS A 148 2.42 9.87 -1.72
N ASN A 149 2.35 10.67 -2.78
CA ASN A 149 1.47 11.83 -2.87
C ASN A 149 0.12 11.51 -3.55
N SER A 150 -0.03 10.32 -4.12
CA SER A 150 -1.30 9.86 -4.69
C SER A 150 -2.33 9.63 -3.57
N PRO A 151 -3.59 10.06 -3.75
CA PRO A 151 -4.60 9.98 -2.71
C PRO A 151 -5.05 8.53 -2.44
N SER A 152 -5.09 7.72 -3.50
CA SER A 152 -5.53 6.32 -3.53
C SER A 152 -4.89 5.56 -4.69
N VAL A 153 -5.04 4.24 -4.63
CA VAL A 153 -4.85 3.27 -5.70
C VAL A 153 -6.26 2.84 -6.09
N ASP A 154 -6.74 3.33 -7.23
CA ASP A 154 -8.07 3.02 -7.75
C ASP A 154 -7.93 1.94 -8.83
N LEU A 155 -8.53 0.78 -8.58
CA LEU A 155 -8.50 -0.43 -9.40
C LEU A 155 -9.80 -0.55 -10.21
#